data_AF-A0A7W9TTK7-F1
#
_entry.id   AF-A0A7W9TTK7-F1
#
_cell.length_a   1.000
_cell.length_b   1.000
_cell.length_c   1.000
_cell.angle_alpha   90.00
_cell.angle_beta   90.00
_cell.angle_gamma   90.00
#
_symmetry.space_group_name_H-M   'P 1'
#
loop_
_entity.id
_entity.type
_entity.pdbx_description
1 polymer ?
#
loop_
_entity_poly.entity_id
_entity_poly.type
_entity_poly.pdbx_seq_one_letter_code
_entity_poly.pdbx_strand_id
1 'polypeptide(L)'
;MAANSEQIASMFRITYSSESADGRTKPDFTINDTASDWLWWWYRYFKENADYKAYCEARRNGDTAICSMLESRFERIAELYEDWGDIHLGKRLYKNESSWREWLFDRRHLFFINEPAVKTLSRSADVERGAIAIQIPAAVSKNDLLRVVTEFIEQNYADLRTTPKPKYELYAPEGRIDQRTFQTVKKSFYVHAAAQQHVWFPDSNAGTALEVMALELKTQLGFDWELEADQEERLRNGKLSMLELDSFKKQIARYKAQFDGYVANTIHGVFPKK
;
A
#
# COMPACT_ATOMS: atom_id res chain seq x y z
N MET A 1 16.28 20.33 -18.35
CA MET A 1 15.64 20.72 -17.07
C MET A 1 14.17 20.25 -16.91
N ALA A 2 13.48 19.78 -17.97
CA ALA A 2 12.11 19.22 -17.86
C ALA A 2 12.02 17.73 -17.42
N ALA A 3 13.10 16.96 -17.63
CA ALA A 3 13.10 15.50 -17.46
C ALA A 3 12.91 15.01 -16.01
N ASN A 4 13.30 15.79 -14.99
CA ASN A 4 13.28 15.35 -13.59
C ASN A 4 11.93 15.62 -12.90
N SER A 5 11.23 16.70 -13.27
CA SER A 5 9.84 16.92 -12.84
C SER A 5 8.87 15.93 -13.50
N GLU A 6 9.18 15.48 -14.72
CA GLU A 6 8.45 14.39 -15.38
C GLU A 6 8.66 13.05 -14.67
N GLN A 7 9.83 12.75 -14.09
CA GLN A 7 10.05 11.53 -13.30
C GLN A 7 9.21 11.49 -12.03
N ILE A 8 9.08 12.62 -11.33
CA ILE A 8 8.14 12.77 -10.21
C ILE A 8 6.73 12.57 -10.78
N ALA A 9 6.29 13.39 -11.74
CA ALA A 9 4.94 13.28 -12.31
C ALA A 9 4.59 11.89 -12.92
N SER A 10 5.57 11.15 -13.45
CA SER A 10 5.40 9.79 -14.00
C SER A 10 5.33 8.73 -12.91
N MET A 11 6.00 8.92 -11.77
CA MET A 11 5.78 8.11 -10.57
C MET A 11 4.36 8.28 -10.00
N PHE A 12 3.64 9.33 -10.39
CA PHE A 12 2.40 9.77 -9.74
C PHE A 12 1.19 9.94 -10.68
N ARG A 13 1.31 9.66 -12.00
CA ARG A 13 0.17 9.60 -12.93
C ARG A 13 -0.54 8.25 -12.82
N ILE A 14 -1.72 8.25 -12.18
CA ILE A 14 -2.74 7.23 -12.44
C ILE A 14 -3.49 7.67 -13.71
N THR A 15 -3.00 7.26 -14.87
CA THR A 15 -3.76 7.37 -16.11
C THR A 15 -4.58 6.10 -16.28
N TYR A 16 -5.89 6.25 -16.23
CA TYR A 16 -6.83 5.23 -16.68
C TYR A 16 -6.81 5.23 -18.21
N SER A 17 -6.36 4.14 -18.81
CA SER A 17 -6.73 3.83 -20.20
C SER A 17 -8.13 3.23 -20.13
N SER A 18 -9.15 4.00 -20.54
CA SER A 18 -10.39 3.38 -20.98
C SER A 18 -10.09 2.65 -22.29
N GLU A 19 -10.58 1.42 -22.37
CA GLU A 19 -10.64 0.58 -23.57
C GLU A 19 -9.33 -0.09 -23.99
N SER A 20 -9.29 -1.42 -23.79
CA SER A 20 -8.77 -2.30 -24.83
C SER A 20 -9.73 -3.48 -24.98
N ALA A 21 -10.55 -3.41 -26.02
CA ALA A 21 -11.12 -4.58 -26.64
C ALA A 21 -9.96 -5.39 -27.23
N ASP A 22 -9.51 -6.44 -26.54
CA ASP A 22 -8.90 -7.56 -27.24
C ASP A 22 -8.94 -8.86 -26.42
N GLY A 23 -9.47 -9.89 -27.07
CA GLY A 23 -9.81 -11.17 -26.49
C GLY A 23 -8.59 -12.00 -26.11
N ARG A 24 -8.23 -11.98 -24.82
CA ARG A 24 -7.73 -13.14 -24.08
C ARG A 24 -8.32 -13.06 -22.69
N THR A 25 -9.18 -14.01 -22.33
CA THR A 25 -9.80 -14.13 -21.01
C THR A 25 -8.75 -14.45 -19.95
N LYS A 26 -8.00 -13.44 -19.50
CA LYS A 26 -7.41 -13.44 -18.16
C LYS A 26 -8.57 -13.44 -17.16
N PRO A 27 -8.52 -14.22 -16.07
CA PRO A 27 -9.55 -14.18 -15.05
C PRO A 27 -9.67 -12.74 -14.55
N ASP A 28 -10.83 -12.14 -14.77
CA ASP A 28 -11.13 -10.76 -14.42
C ASP A 28 -11.32 -10.67 -12.90
N PHE A 29 -10.20 -10.64 -12.19
CA PHE A 29 -10.17 -10.48 -10.75
C PHE A 29 -10.36 -9.00 -10.43
N THR A 30 -11.57 -8.64 -10.02
CA THR A 30 -11.89 -7.28 -9.58
C THR A 30 -11.40 -7.10 -8.14
N ILE A 31 -10.23 -6.49 -7.98
CA ILE A 31 -9.73 -6.07 -6.67
C ILE A 31 -10.49 -4.83 -6.25
N ASN A 32 -10.89 -4.72 -4.98
CA ASN A 32 -11.36 -3.45 -4.44
C ASN A 32 -10.22 -2.42 -4.59
N ASP A 33 -10.39 -1.46 -5.50
CA ASP A 33 -9.39 -0.45 -5.82
C ASP A 33 -8.86 0.25 -4.57
N THR A 34 -9.73 0.59 -3.61
CA THR A 34 -9.31 1.25 -2.36
C THR A 34 -8.35 0.40 -1.55
N ALA A 35 -8.57 -0.92 -1.51
CA ALA A 35 -7.74 -1.84 -0.75
C ALA A 35 -6.42 -2.14 -1.48
N SER A 36 -6.44 -2.20 -2.81
CA SER A 36 -5.24 -2.24 -3.67
C SER A 36 -4.37 -0.99 -3.46
N ASP A 37 -5.00 0.19 -3.42
CA ASP A 37 -4.32 1.46 -3.18
C ASP A 37 -3.65 1.50 -1.82
N TRP A 38 -4.31 0.96 -0.80
CA TRP A 38 -3.76 0.92 0.54
C TRP A 38 -2.56 0.00 0.67
N LEU A 39 -2.67 -1.19 0.09
CA LEU A 39 -1.56 -2.13 0.01
C LEU A 39 -0.38 -1.55 -0.76
N TRP A 40 -0.66 -0.85 -1.86
CA TRP A 40 0.36 -0.16 -2.63
C TRP A 40 1.11 0.88 -1.79
N TRP A 41 0.39 1.71 -1.03
CA TRP A 41 1.04 2.66 -0.14
C TRP A 41 1.89 1.98 0.91
N TRP A 42 1.35 0.93 1.55
CA TRP A 42 2.10 0.16 2.54
C TRP A 42 3.40 -0.42 1.95
N TYR A 43 3.35 -1.02 0.75
CA TYR A 43 4.54 -1.54 0.07
C TYR A 43 5.62 -0.46 -0.11
N ARG A 44 5.22 0.77 -0.45
CA ARG A 44 6.18 1.86 -0.60
C ARG A 44 6.89 2.20 0.72
N TYR A 45 6.18 2.19 1.84
CA TYR A 45 6.80 2.36 3.16
C TYR A 45 7.71 1.19 3.51
N PHE A 46 7.27 -0.03 3.20
CA PHE A 46 8.04 -1.23 3.49
C PHE A 46 9.37 -1.26 2.74
N LYS A 47 9.37 -0.78 1.49
CA LYS A 47 10.58 -0.65 0.66
C LYS A 47 11.58 0.37 1.19
N GLU A 48 11.16 1.28 2.06
CA GLU A 48 12.05 2.26 2.72
C GLU A 48 12.55 1.76 4.09
N ASN A 49 12.14 0.56 4.53
CA ASN A 49 12.56 0.00 5.81
C ASN A 49 13.99 -0.56 5.75
N ALA A 50 14.91 0.08 6.49
CA ALA A 50 16.32 -0.27 6.51
C ALA A 50 16.61 -1.62 7.19
N ASP A 51 15.86 -1.98 8.23
CA ASP A 51 16.03 -3.28 8.92
C ASP A 51 15.62 -4.44 8.00
N TYR A 52 14.52 -4.29 7.25
CA TYR A 52 14.12 -5.29 6.24
C TYR A 52 15.15 -5.40 5.12
N LYS A 53 15.65 -4.25 4.63
CA LYS A 53 16.71 -4.23 3.62
C LYS A 53 17.95 -4.99 4.09
N ALA A 54 18.40 -4.72 5.32
CA ALA A 54 19.54 -5.41 5.91
C ALA A 54 19.30 -6.92 6.02
N TYR A 55 18.07 -7.33 6.36
CA TYR A 55 17.69 -8.74 6.39
C TYR A 55 17.72 -9.39 5.00
N CYS A 56 17.18 -8.73 3.97
CA CYS A 56 17.25 -9.21 2.59
C CYS A 56 18.71 -9.38 2.13
N GLU A 57 19.57 -8.42 2.43
CA GLU A 57 21.01 -8.49 2.11
C GLU A 57 21.71 -9.64 2.85
N ALA A 58 21.42 -9.83 4.14
CA ALA A 58 21.96 -10.93 4.93
C ALA A 58 21.52 -12.30 4.38
N ARG A 59 20.23 -12.46 4.06
CA ARG A 59 19.68 -13.69 3.44
C ARG A 59 20.36 -14.00 2.11
N ARG A 60 20.57 -12.98 1.28
CA ARG A 60 21.23 -13.11 -0.03
C ARG A 60 22.70 -13.53 0.09
N ASN A 61 23.41 -12.98 1.08
CA ASN A 61 24.82 -13.26 1.31
C ASN A 61 25.05 -14.53 2.15
N GLY A 62 23.99 -15.18 2.64
CA GLY A 62 24.10 -16.31 3.56
C GLY A 62 24.64 -15.94 4.95
N ASP A 63 24.52 -14.68 5.35
CA ASP A 63 24.95 -14.20 6.67
C ASP A 63 23.93 -14.62 7.74
N THR A 64 24.14 -15.83 8.27
CA THR A 64 23.28 -16.42 9.29
C THR A 64 23.32 -15.65 10.61
N ALA A 65 24.43 -14.99 10.95
CA ALA A 65 24.55 -14.25 12.20
C ALA A 65 23.66 -13.00 12.20
N ILE A 66 23.69 -12.22 11.10
CA ILE A 66 22.81 -11.06 10.96
C ILE A 66 21.35 -11.49 10.85
N CYS A 67 21.05 -12.57 10.11
CA CYS A 67 19.69 -13.12 10.04
C CYS A 67 19.15 -13.43 11.44
N SER A 68 19.87 -14.23 12.24
CA SER A 68 19.42 -14.61 13.58
C SER A 68 19.29 -13.41 14.53
N MET A 69 20.20 -12.43 14.43
CA MET A 69 20.10 -11.18 15.21
C MET A 69 18.80 -10.43 14.87
N LEU A 70 18.49 -10.25 13.58
CA LEU A 70 17.29 -9.53 13.15
C LEU A 70 16.00 -10.32 13.44
N GLU A 71 16.01 -11.64 13.27
CA GLU A 71 14.89 -12.52 13.66
C GLU A 71 14.60 -12.45 15.16
N SER A 72 15.64 -12.35 16.00
CA SER A 72 15.46 -12.18 17.45
C SER A 72 14.88 -10.82 17.84
N ARG A 73 15.09 -9.80 17.01
CA ARG A 73 14.63 -8.42 17.25
C ARG A 73 13.23 -8.18 16.68
N PHE A 74 12.92 -8.80 15.55
CA PHE A 74 11.69 -8.58 14.78
C PHE A 74 10.99 -9.89 14.50
N GLU A 75 10.00 -10.22 15.33
CA GLU A 75 9.27 -11.49 15.33
C GLU A 75 8.76 -11.92 13.94
N ARG A 76 8.35 -10.96 13.10
CA ARG A 76 7.73 -11.24 11.79
C ARG A 76 8.67 -11.07 10.59
N ILE A 77 9.96 -10.79 10.79
CA ILE A 77 10.84 -10.45 9.66
C ILE A 77 11.06 -11.62 8.70
N ALA A 78 11.20 -12.85 9.23
CA ALA A 78 11.30 -14.06 8.42
C ALA A 78 10.00 -14.33 7.67
N GLU A 79 8.86 -14.23 8.36
CA GLU A 79 7.52 -14.36 7.76
C GLU A 79 7.29 -13.37 6.61
N LEU A 80 7.65 -12.11 6.81
CA LEU A 80 7.59 -11.07 5.79
C LEU A 80 8.49 -11.39 4.60
N TYR A 81 9.67 -11.95 4.81
CA TYR A 81 10.55 -12.38 3.73
C TYR A 81 9.97 -13.54 2.91
N GLU A 82 9.33 -14.51 3.54
CA GLU A 82 8.67 -15.61 2.82
C GLU A 82 7.49 -15.09 1.97
N ASP A 83 6.73 -14.12 2.48
CA ASP A 83 5.57 -13.56 1.77
C ASP A 83 5.96 -12.62 0.62
N TRP A 84 6.89 -11.70 0.89
CA TRP A 84 7.23 -10.59 0.00
C TRP A 84 8.49 -10.84 -0.83
N GLY A 85 9.39 -11.70 -0.35
CA GLY A 85 10.72 -11.90 -0.91
C GLY A 85 11.61 -10.66 -0.77
N ASP A 86 12.69 -10.64 -1.54
CA ASP A 86 13.59 -9.49 -1.58
C ASP A 86 13.02 -8.35 -2.44
N ILE A 87 12.21 -7.48 -1.81
CA ILE A 87 11.57 -6.34 -2.49
C ILE A 87 12.55 -5.23 -2.89
N HIS A 88 13.81 -5.31 -2.45
CA HIS A 88 14.86 -4.35 -2.78
C HIS A 88 15.64 -4.76 -4.03
N LEU A 89 15.51 -6.00 -4.50
CA LEU A 89 16.00 -6.43 -5.80
C LEU A 89 15.06 -5.99 -6.94
N GLY A 90 15.66 -5.73 -8.11
CA GLY A 90 14.92 -5.44 -9.33
C GLY A 90 14.38 -4.01 -9.47
N LYS A 91 13.57 -3.80 -10.50
CA LYS A 91 12.92 -2.50 -10.75
C LYS A 91 11.86 -2.23 -9.69
N ARG A 92 11.69 -0.96 -9.31
CA ARG A 92 10.56 -0.53 -8.48
C ARG A 92 9.27 -0.93 -9.20
N LEU A 93 8.41 -1.70 -8.51
CA LEU A 93 7.07 -1.97 -9.00
C LEU A 93 6.29 -0.67 -8.98
N TYR A 94 5.61 -0.31 -10.06
CA TYR A 94 4.66 0.79 -10.04
C TYR A 94 3.23 0.25 -10.07
N LYS A 95 2.32 0.89 -9.34
CA LYS A 95 0.93 0.45 -9.19
C LYS A 95 0.22 0.12 -10.52
N ASN A 96 0.52 0.89 -11.58
CA ASN A 96 -0.13 0.75 -12.88
C ASN A 96 0.57 -0.25 -13.81
N GLU A 97 1.70 -0.83 -13.39
CA GLU A 97 2.41 -1.84 -14.17
C GLU A 97 1.76 -3.22 -14.02
N SER A 98 1.90 -4.04 -15.08
CA SER A 98 1.48 -5.43 -15.06
C SER A 98 2.17 -6.23 -13.97
N SER A 99 3.44 -5.93 -13.69
CA SER A 99 4.25 -6.58 -12.65
C SER A 99 3.64 -6.47 -11.25
N TRP A 100 3.12 -5.29 -10.87
CA TRP A 100 2.41 -5.11 -9.60
C TRP A 100 1.11 -5.92 -9.57
N ARG A 101 0.33 -5.89 -10.66
CA ARG A 101 -0.95 -6.61 -10.74
C ARG A 101 -0.75 -8.12 -10.66
N GLU A 102 0.26 -8.65 -11.35
CA GLU A 102 0.62 -10.07 -11.31
C GLU A 102 1.10 -10.49 -9.93
N TRP A 103 2.01 -9.71 -9.32
CA TRP A 103 2.47 -9.96 -7.95
C TRP A 103 1.30 -9.98 -6.95
N LEU A 104 0.39 -9.01 -7.05
CA LEU A 104 -0.77 -8.91 -6.18
C LEU A 104 -1.77 -10.04 -6.43
N PHE A 105 -1.98 -10.43 -7.68
CA PHE A 105 -2.87 -11.53 -8.02
C PHE A 105 -2.42 -12.84 -7.37
N ASP A 106 -1.13 -13.17 -7.45
CA ASP A 106 -0.56 -14.40 -6.88
C ASP A 106 -0.67 -14.41 -5.35
N ARG A 107 -0.54 -13.23 -4.72
CA ARG A 107 -0.51 -13.05 -3.26
C ARG A 107 -1.82 -12.53 -2.67
N ARG A 108 -2.89 -12.45 -3.46
CA ARG A 108 -4.17 -11.86 -3.04
C ARG A 108 -4.73 -12.47 -1.75
N HIS A 109 -4.50 -13.76 -1.56
CA HIS A 109 -4.93 -14.54 -0.39
C HIS A 109 -4.30 -14.07 0.92
N LEU A 110 -3.17 -13.36 0.86
CA LEU A 110 -2.51 -12.78 2.04
C LEU A 110 -3.27 -11.55 2.58
N PHE A 111 -3.96 -10.81 1.71
CA PHE A 111 -4.52 -9.48 2.00
C PHE A 111 -6.04 -9.42 1.91
N PHE A 112 -6.63 -10.27 1.08
CA PHE A 112 -8.06 -10.24 0.79
C PHE A 112 -8.67 -11.60 1.12
N ILE A 113 -9.82 -11.55 1.80
CA ILE A 113 -10.77 -12.64 1.75
C ILE A 113 -11.35 -12.59 0.34
N ASN A 114 -11.11 -13.60 -0.49
CA ASN A 114 -11.78 -13.70 -1.79
C ASN A 114 -13.29 -13.63 -1.52
N GLU A 115 -13.97 -12.54 -1.88
CA GLU A 115 -15.41 -12.43 -1.68
C GLU A 115 -16.21 -12.64 -2.98
N PRO A 116 -17.36 -13.33 -2.89
CA PRO A 116 -17.85 -13.99 -1.70
C PRO A 116 -17.29 -15.42 -1.67
N ALA A 117 -16.41 -15.73 -0.72
CA ALA A 117 -16.07 -17.10 -0.41
C ALA A 117 -17.38 -17.85 -0.12
N VAL A 118 -17.42 -19.13 -0.47
CA VAL A 118 -18.43 -20.02 0.08
C VAL A 118 -18.35 -19.89 1.61
N LYS A 119 -19.41 -19.42 2.27
CA LYS A 119 -19.42 -19.21 3.73
C LYS A 119 -20.27 -20.27 4.40
N THR A 120 -19.80 -20.86 5.50
CA THR A 120 -20.67 -21.72 6.31
C THR A 120 -21.68 -20.89 7.08
N LEU A 121 -22.95 -21.28 7.01
CA LEU A 121 -24.03 -20.68 7.79
C LEU A 121 -24.13 -21.40 9.14
N SER A 122 -23.85 -20.69 10.23
CA SER A 122 -23.86 -21.24 11.60
C SER A 122 -25.26 -21.61 12.11
N ARG A 123 -26.31 -21.09 11.48
CA ARG A 123 -27.72 -21.35 11.79
C ARG A 123 -28.49 -21.48 10.50
N SER A 124 -28.73 -22.69 10.04
CA SER A 124 -29.87 -22.97 9.20
C SER A 124 -30.77 -23.92 9.99
N ALA A 125 -32.05 -23.55 10.10
CA ALA A 125 -33.05 -24.29 10.87
C ALA A 125 -33.38 -25.67 10.25
N ASP A 126 -32.96 -25.88 9.00
CA ASP A 126 -33.38 -27.00 8.14
C ASP A 126 -32.20 -27.92 7.76
N VAL A 127 -31.07 -27.85 8.46
CA VAL A 127 -29.91 -28.70 8.13
C VAL A 127 -30.06 -30.06 8.80
N GLU A 128 -30.20 -31.11 7.99
CA GLU A 128 -30.16 -32.50 8.44
C GLU A 128 -28.87 -32.80 9.22
N ARG A 129 -28.93 -33.74 10.19
CA ARG A 129 -27.75 -34.12 10.98
C ARG A 129 -26.63 -34.61 10.06
N GLY A 130 -25.50 -33.90 10.08
CA GLY A 130 -24.31 -34.23 9.29
C GLY A 130 -24.12 -33.37 8.03
N ALA A 131 -25.09 -32.53 7.68
CA ALA A 131 -24.96 -31.56 6.59
C ALA A 131 -24.42 -30.20 7.10
N ILE A 132 -23.86 -29.41 6.18
CA ILE A 132 -23.33 -28.07 6.45
C ILE A 132 -23.98 -27.13 5.44
N ALA A 133 -24.70 -26.12 5.94
CA ALA A 133 -25.27 -25.08 5.10
C ALA A 133 -24.14 -24.13 4.65
N ILE A 134 -24.05 -23.91 3.35
CA ILE A 134 -23.09 -22.98 2.75
C ILE A 134 -23.82 -21.89 1.97
N GLN A 135 -23.37 -20.65 2.10
CA GLN A 135 -23.77 -19.51 1.29
C GLN A 135 -22.82 -19.40 0.10
N ILE A 136 -23.39 -19.35 -1.09
CA ILE A 136 -22.66 -19.30 -2.35
C ILE A 136 -23.00 -17.98 -3.06
N PRO A 137 -22.04 -17.33 -3.74
CA PRO A 137 -22.33 -16.17 -4.58
C PRO A 137 -23.33 -16.49 -5.70
N ALA A 138 -24.35 -15.65 -5.88
CA ALA A 138 -25.32 -15.84 -6.95
C ALA A 138 -24.76 -15.55 -8.36
N ALA A 139 -23.67 -14.79 -8.47
CA ALA A 139 -23.16 -14.25 -9.74
C ALA A 139 -22.01 -15.06 -10.38
N VAL A 140 -21.79 -16.32 -9.96
CA VAL A 140 -20.63 -17.12 -10.38
C VAL A 140 -21.04 -18.15 -11.44
N SER A 141 -20.19 -18.33 -12.47
CA SER A 141 -20.42 -19.34 -13.51
C SER A 141 -20.41 -20.76 -12.92
N LYS A 142 -21.06 -21.73 -13.56
CA LYS A 142 -21.10 -23.12 -13.07
C LYS A 142 -19.71 -23.73 -12.87
N ASN A 143 -18.76 -23.43 -13.76
CA ASN A 143 -17.40 -23.97 -13.69
C ASN A 143 -16.61 -23.31 -12.57
N ASP A 144 -16.76 -22.00 -12.38
CA ASP A 144 -16.14 -21.28 -11.27
C ASP A 144 -16.74 -21.69 -9.93
N LEU A 145 -18.04 -21.98 -9.90
CA LEU A 145 -18.73 -22.45 -8.71
C LEU A 145 -18.15 -23.77 -8.22
N LEU A 146 -17.99 -24.75 -9.11
CA LEU A 146 -17.39 -26.04 -8.78
C LEU A 146 -15.97 -25.87 -8.22
N ARG A 147 -15.16 -25.05 -8.89
CA ARG A 147 -13.80 -24.73 -8.43
C ARG A 147 -13.79 -24.13 -7.02
N VAL A 148 -14.60 -23.09 -6.79
CA VAL A 148 -14.65 -22.37 -5.51
C VAL A 148 -15.17 -23.27 -4.38
N VAL A 149 -16.14 -24.14 -4.64
CA VAL A 149 -16.65 -25.10 -3.65
C VAL A 149 -15.62 -26.19 -3.35
N THR A 150 -14.92 -26.71 -4.36
CA THR A 150 -13.83 -27.68 -4.16
C THR A 150 -12.70 -27.08 -3.34
N GLU A 151 -12.22 -25.89 -3.71
CA GLU A 151 -11.19 -25.16 -2.95
C GLU A 151 -11.63 -24.92 -1.49
N PHE A 152 -12.90 -24.55 -1.28
CA PHE A 152 -13.45 -24.35 0.06
C PHE A 152 -13.44 -25.63 0.90
N ILE A 153 -13.87 -26.76 0.33
CA ILE A 153 -13.91 -28.05 1.03
C ILE A 153 -12.49 -28.55 1.32
N GLU A 154 -11.56 -28.46 0.36
CA GLU A 154 -10.19 -28.94 0.51
C GLU A 154 -9.40 -28.11 1.54
N GLN A 155 -9.56 -26.79 1.54
CA GLN A 155 -8.84 -25.90 2.46
C GLN A 155 -9.37 -25.97 3.90
N ASN A 156 -10.66 -26.24 4.08
CA ASN A 156 -11.33 -26.15 5.38
C ASN A 156 -11.85 -27.50 5.90
N TYR A 157 -11.46 -28.62 5.28
CA TYR A 157 -11.96 -29.97 5.60
C TYR A 157 -11.89 -30.32 7.10
N ALA A 158 -10.91 -29.76 7.83
CA ALA A 158 -10.73 -29.98 9.26
C ALA A 158 -11.63 -29.09 10.15
N ASP A 159 -12.01 -27.90 9.71
CA ASP A 159 -12.86 -26.98 10.49
C ASP A 159 -13.65 -26.02 9.59
N LEU A 160 -14.75 -26.53 9.01
CA LEU A 160 -15.65 -25.75 8.16
C LEU A 160 -16.38 -24.62 8.92
N ARG A 161 -16.17 -24.46 10.23
CA ARG A 161 -16.77 -23.38 11.04
C ARG A 161 -15.87 -22.15 11.14
N THR A 162 -14.59 -22.25 10.81
CA THR A 162 -13.68 -21.10 10.82
C THR A 162 -13.76 -20.36 9.49
N THR A 163 -14.16 -19.09 9.54
CA THR A 163 -14.10 -18.21 8.36
C THR A 163 -12.64 -17.87 8.08
N PRO A 164 -12.13 -18.07 6.85
CA PRO A 164 -10.75 -17.71 6.52
C PRO A 164 -10.56 -16.21 6.73
N LYS A 165 -9.54 -15.85 7.52
CA LYS A 165 -9.09 -14.47 7.72
C LYS A 165 -7.82 -14.24 6.89
N PRO A 166 -7.66 -13.04 6.29
CA PRO A 166 -6.42 -12.72 5.59
C PRO A 166 -5.29 -12.64 6.62
N LYS A 167 -4.10 -13.07 6.23
CA LYS A 167 -2.90 -13.02 7.08
C LYS A 167 -2.55 -11.59 7.49
N TYR A 168 -2.73 -10.66 6.55
CA TYR A 168 -2.60 -9.23 6.78
C TYR A 168 -3.98 -8.59 6.78
N GLU A 169 -4.41 -8.14 7.95
CA GLU A 169 -5.59 -7.31 8.05
C GLU A 169 -5.24 -5.91 7.54
N LEU A 170 -5.67 -5.59 6.32
CA LEU A 170 -5.74 -4.22 5.84
C LEU A 170 -6.66 -3.47 6.82
N TYR A 171 -6.10 -2.59 7.65
CA TYR A 171 -6.87 -1.94 8.72
C TYR A 171 -8.11 -1.25 8.15
N ALA A 172 -9.25 -1.88 8.39
CA ALA A 172 -10.54 -1.49 7.90
C ALA A 172 -11.59 -2.09 8.85
N PRO A 173 -11.89 -1.42 9.99
CA PRO A 173 -12.77 -1.95 11.04
C PRO A 173 -14.15 -2.41 10.53
N GLU A 174 -14.56 -1.97 9.34
CA GLU A 174 -15.81 -2.32 8.65
C GLU A 174 -15.58 -2.62 7.15
N GLY A 175 -14.37 -3.05 6.76
CA GLY A 175 -14.00 -3.19 5.34
C GLY A 175 -13.81 -1.85 4.61
N ARG A 176 -13.81 -0.73 5.34
CA ARG A 176 -13.51 0.61 4.84
C ARG A 176 -12.23 1.15 5.48
N ILE A 177 -11.30 1.60 4.65
CA ILE A 177 -10.08 2.28 5.08
C ILE A 177 -10.45 3.69 5.55
N ASP A 178 -9.93 4.11 6.71
CA ASP A 178 -10.14 5.47 7.21
C ASP A 178 -9.49 6.49 6.27
N GLN A 179 -10.32 7.29 5.59
CA GLN A 179 -9.86 8.21 4.55
C GLN A 179 -8.87 9.25 5.09
N ARG A 180 -8.99 9.66 6.36
CA ARG A 180 -8.06 10.61 6.98
C ARG A 180 -6.67 10.01 7.16
N THR A 181 -6.60 8.77 7.64
CA THR A 181 -5.35 8.00 7.74
C THR A 181 -4.78 7.78 6.35
N PHE A 182 -5.62 7.46 5.37
CA PHE A 182 -5.20 7.32 3.97
C PHE A 182 -4.51 8.57 3.43
N GLN A 183 -5.13 9.74 3.59
CA GLN A 183 -4.53 11.01 3.17
C GLN A 183 -3.24 11.33 3.93
N THR A 184 -3.18 11.03 5.22
CA THR A 184 -1.98 11.26 6.03
C THR A 184 -0.80 10.40 5.54
N VAL A 185 -1.06 9.14 5.22
CA VAL A 185 -0.06 8.21 4.63
C VAL A 185 0.44 8.75 3.29
N LYS A 186 -0.45 9.25 2.42
CA LYS A 186 -0.05 9.86 1.14
C LYS A 186 0.81 11.10 1.34
N LYS A 187 0.32 12.07 2.13
CA LYS A 187 1.01 13.34 2.40
C LYS A 187 2.40 13.13 3.01
N SER A 188 2.50 12.21 3.99
CA SER A 188 3.78 11.89 4.64
C SER A 188 4.81 11.36 3.64
N PHE A 189 4.38 10.49 2.73
CA PHE A 189 5.27 9.97 1.69
C PHE A 189 5.71 11.07 0.72
N TYR A 190 4.80 11.96 0.31
CA TYR A 190 5.16 13.06 -0.58
C TYR A 190 6.16 14.02 0.04
N VAL A 191 5.96 14.36 1.32
CA VAL A 191 6.91 15.18 2.09
C VAL A 191 8.29 14.52 2.13
N HIS A 192 8.36 13.21 2.38
CA HIS A 192 9.62 12.48 2.37
C HIS A 192 10.28 12.48 0.99
N ALA A 193 9.52 12.19 -0.07
CA ALA A 193 10.04 12.16 -1.44
C ALA A 193 10.60 13.53 -1.88
N ALA A 194 9.91 14.62 -1.55
CA ALA A 194 10.41 15.98 -1.78
C ALA A 194 11.71 16.22 -0.98
N ALA A 195 11.71 15.88 0.31
CA ALA A 195 12.88 16.02 1.17
C ALA A 195 14.11 15.19 0.74
N GLN A 196 13.97 14.18 -0.11
CA GLN A 196 15.13 13.46 -0.64
C GLN A 196 15.69 14.08 -1.93
N GLN A 197 14.90 14.88 -2.63
CA GLN A 197 15.24 15.34 -3.98
C GLN A 197 15.82 16.74 -4.02
N HIS A 198 15.51 17.60 -3.03
CA HIS A 198 16.07 18.95 -2.81
C HIS A 198 16.63 19.60 -4.08
N VAL A 199 15.74 19.84 -5.03
CA VAL A 199 16.13 20.30 -6.38
C VAL A 199 16.22 21.81 -6.40
N TRP A 200 15.30 22.48 -5.70
CA TRP A 200 15.12 23.93 -5.79
C TRP A 200 15.35 24.64 -4.46
N PHE A 201 15.18 23.95 -3.33
CA PHE A 201 15.29 24.57 -2.02
C PHE A 201 16.19 23.78 -1.08
N PRO A 202 16.79 24.43 -0.06
CA PRO A 202 17.72 23.79 0.88
C PRO A 202 17.10 22.63 1.67
N ASP A 203 17.94 21.69 2.11
CA ASP A 203 17.56 20.59 3.00
C ASP A 203 17.22 21.08 4.41
N SER A 204 16.02 21.62 4.53
CA SER A 204 15.42 22.13 5.74
C SER A 204 13.92 21.93 5.66
N ASN A 205 13.22 21.92 6.78
CA ASN A 205 11.75 21.81 6.77
C ASN A 205 11.07 22.94 5.99
N ALA A 206 11.69 24.12 5.96
CA ALA A 206 11.20 25.25 5.17
C ALA A 206 11.41 25.03 3.67
N GLY A 207 12.58 24.52 3.27
CA GLY A 207 12.84 24.17 1.88
C GLY A 207 11.96 23.02 1.39
N THR A 208 11.78 21.95 2.19
CA THR A 208 10.81 20.90 1.89
C THR A 208 9.39 21.44 1.77
N ALA A 209 8.98 22.38 2.63
CA ALA A 209 7.66 23.01 2.53
C ALA A 209 7.47 23.71 1.18
N LEU A 210 8.46 24.49 0.75
CA LEU A 210 8.46 25.17 -0.54
C LEU A 210 8.40 24.18 -1.72
N GLU A 211 9.12 23.07 -1.66
CA GLU A 211 9.05 22.02 -2.70
C GLU A 211 7.68 21.36 -2.77
N VAL A 212 7.11 21.00 -1.61
CA VAL A 212 5.79 20.38 -1.55
C VAL A 212 4.73 21.37 -2.03
N MET A 213 4.82 22.65 -1.67
CA MET A 213 3.91 23.69 -2.17
C MET A 213 4.02 23.85 -3.69
N ALA A 214 5.24 23.90 -4.23
CA ALA A 214 5.45 24.02 -5.67
C ALA A 214 4.92 22.80 -6.44
N LEU A 215 5.00 21.61 -5.82
CA LEU A 215 4.42 20.39 -6.37
C LEU A 215 2.89 20.39 -6.27
N GLU A 216 2.32 20.88 -5.16
CA GLU A 216 0.89 21.00 -4.92
C GLU A 216 0.22 21.85 -6.01
N LEU A 217 0.82 22.99 -6.36
CA LEU A 217 0.32 23.88 -7.43
C LEU A 217 0.18 23.19 -8.80
N LYS A 218 0.94 22.12 -9.04
CA LYS A 218 0.93 21.38 -10.32
C LYS A 218 0.07 20.13 -10.28
N THR A 219 -0.07 19.52 -9.11
CA THR A 219 -0.53 18.13 -8.99
C THR A 219 -1.72 17.93 -8.05
N GLN A 220 -2.11 18.94 -7.28
CA GLN A 220 -3.24 18.87 -6.34
C GLN A 220 -3.16 17.63 -5.44
N LEU A 221 -2.07 17.49 -4.68
CA LEU A 221 -1.87 16.34 -3.77
C LEU A 221 -2.82 16.37 -2.57
N GLY A 222 -3.61 17.45 -2.43
CA GLY A 222 -4.68 17.59 -1.46
C GLY A 222 -4.16 18.05 -0.11
N PHE A 223 -3.08 18.85 -0.07
CA PHE A 223 -2.57 19.43 1.18
C PHE A 223 -3.49 20.49 1.78
N ASP A 224 -4.38 21.05 0.96
CA ASP A 224 -5.33 22.13 1.33
C ASP A 224 -4.59 23.37 1.84
N TRP A 225 -3.42 23.64 1.25
CA TRP A 225 -2.62 24.81 1.57
C TRP A 225 -3.07 25.99 0.73
N GLU A 226 -3.71 26.95 1.38
CA GLU A 226 -4.09 28.21 0.77
C GLU A 226 -2.89 29.16 0.81
N LEU A 227 -2.49 29.63 -0.38
CA LEU A 227 -1.52 30.70 -0.55
C LEU A 227 -2.28 31.92 -1.06
N GLU A 228 -1.94 33.09 -0.53
CA GLU A 228 -2.39 34.35 -1.11
C GLU A 228 -1.82 34.51 -2.53
N ALA A 229 -2.50 35.26 -3.40
CA ALA A 229 -2.12 35.39 -4.81
C ALA A 229 -0.68 35.90 -4.99
N ASP A 230 -0.23 36.80 -4.13
CA ASP A 230 1.16 37.31 -4.12
C ASP A 230 2.16 36.25 -3.64
N GLN A 231 1.78 35.42 -2.67
CA GLN A 231 2.61 34.31 -2.17
C GLN A 231 2.78 33.21 -3.21
N GLU A 232 1.73 32.90 -3.98
CA GLU A 232 1.80 31.95 -5.08
C GLU A 232 2.75 32.44 -6.17
N GLU A 233 2.63 33.71 -6.58
CA GLU A 233 3.53 34.31 -7.58
C GLU A 233 4.99 34.32 -7.08
N ARG A 234 5.20 34.68 -5.80
CA ARG A 234 6.52 34.65 -5.17
C ARG A 234 7.07 33.23 -5.08
N LEU A 235 6.25 32.22 -4.80
CA LEU A 235 6.66 30.81 -4.78
C LEU A 235 7.11 30.35 -6.16
N ARG A 236 6.32 30.65 -7.21
CA ARG A 236 6.66 30.33 -8.61
C ARG A 236 7.97 30.96 -9.06
N ASN A 237 8.27 32.15 -8.54
CA ASN A 237 9.50 32.90 -8.83
C ASN A 237 10.66 32.59 -7.85
N GLY A 238 10.50 31.67 -6.90
CA GLY A 238 11.53 31.31 -5.91
C GLY A 238 11.86 32.41 -4.88
N LYS A 239 10.94 33.37 -4.67
CA LYS A 239 11.11 34.55 -3.80
C LYS A 239 10.27 34.50 -2.51
N LEU A 240 9.54 33.41 -2.26
CA LEU A 240 8.79 33.25 -1.02
C LEU A 240 9.75 33.02 0.16
N SER A 241 9.58 33.78 1.24
CA SER A 241 10.53 33.73 2.35
C SER A 241 10.26 32.52 3.23
N MET A 242 11.33 31.84 3.65
CA MET A 242 11.25 30.74 4.62
C MET A 242 10.72 31.18 5.99
N LEU A 243 10.77 32.48 6.34
CA LEU A 243 10.27 33.01 7.62
C LEU A 243 8.74 33.07 7.65
N GLU A 244 8.08 33.15 6.50
CA GLU A 244 6.61 33.24 6.37
C GLU A 244 5.94 31.86 6.54
N LEU A 245 6.70 30.79 6.77
CA LEU A 245 6.25 29.40 6.65
C LEU A 245 6.20 28.60 7.96
N ASP A 246 6.14 29.24 9.13
CA ASP A 246 6.26 28.54 10.41
C ASP A 246 5.18 27.49 10.68
N SER A 247 3.94 27.72 10.25
CA SER A 247 2.86 26.72 10.31
C SER A 247 3.17 25.50 9.44
N PHE A 248 3.67 25.73 8.22
CA PHE A 248 4.03 24.70 7.26
C PHE A 248 5.26 23.90 7.69
N LYS A 249 6.28 24.54 8.28
CA LYS A 249 7.45 23.85 8.85
C LYS A 249 7.04 22.82 9.89
N LYS A 250 6.10 23.17 10.78
CA LYS A 250 5.57 22.26 11.79
C LYS A 250 4.81 21.09 11.16
N GLN A 251 4.02 21.36 10.12
CA GLN A 251 3.32 20.30 9.39
C GLN A 251 4.30 19.36 8.67
N ILE A 252 5.32 19.89 8.00
CA ILE A 252 6.39 19.10 7.37
C ILE A 252 7.10 18.23 8.41
N ALA A 253 7.49 18.79 9.56
CA ALA A 253 8.14 18.03 10.62
C ALA A 253 7.25 16.88 11.12
N ARG A 254 5.95 17.15 11.28
CA ARG A 254 4.96 16.12 11.65
C ARG A 254 4.87 15.02 10.58
N TYR A 255 4.80 15.39 9.30
CA TYR A 255 4.73 14.42 8.20
C TYR A 255 6.01 13.59 8.07
N LYS A 256 7.20 14.17 8.31
CA LYS A 256 8.46 13.41 8.40
C LYS A 256 8.41 12.38 9.53
N ALA A 257 8.01 12.81 10.74
CA ALA A 257 7.88 11.91 11.88
C ALA A 257 6.83 10.79 11.64
N GLN A 258 5.71 11.13 10.99
CA GLN A 258 4.70 10.15 10.59
C GLN A 258 5.25 9.15 9.57
N PHE A 259 6.02 9.63 8.60
CA PHE A 259 6.68 8.77 7.62
C PHE A 259 7.59 7.75 8.30
N ASP A 260 8.49 8.21 9.19
CA ASP A 260 9.41 7.35 9.92
C ASP A 260 8.66 6.30 10.77
N GLY A 261 7.58 6.73 11.43
CA GLY A 261 6.70 5.83 12.18
C GLY A 261 6.02 4.78 11.31
N TYR A 262 5.56 5.15 10.10
CA TYR A 262 4.98 4.19 9.16
C TYR A 262 6.02 3.20 8.64
N VAL A 263 7.22 3.67 8.27
CA VAL A 263 8.33 2.79 7.87
C VAL A 263 8.67 1.80 8.97
N ALA A 264 8.88 2.26 10.21
CA ALA A 264 9.22 1.41 11.34
C ALA A 264 8.17 0.32 11.58
N ASN A 265 6.88 0.63 11.43
CA ASN A 265 5.79 -0.32 11.68
C ASN A 265 5.65 -1.42 10.60
N THR A 266 6.20 -1.21 9.40
CA THR A 266 6.09 -2.21 8.31
C THR A 266 6.79 -3.53 8.64
N ILE A 267 7.87 -3.51 9.42
CA ILE A 267 8.60 -4.73 9.84
C ILE A 267 7.77 -5.64 10.76
N HIS A 268 6.68 -5.11 11.32
CA HIS A 268 5.73 -5.86 12.14
C HIS A 268 4.52 -6.33 11.33
N GLY A 269 4.52 -6.12 10.00
CA GLY A 269 3.39 -6.44 9.12
C GLY A 269 2.11 -5.71 9.51
N VAL A 270 2.24 -4.53 10.11
CA VAL A 270 1.11 -3.70 10.57
C VAL A 270 0.85 -2.59 9.56
N PHE A 271 -0.41 -2.45 9.15
CA PHE A 271 -0.87 -1.35 8.31
C PHE A 271 -1.11 -0.09 9.16
N PRO A 272 -0.87 1.11 8.61
CA PRO A 272 -1.22 2.36 9.29
C PRO A 272 -2.65 2.34 9.83
N LYS A 273 -2.81 2.71 11.10
CA LYS A 273 -4.10 2.82 11.80
C LYS A 273 -4.18 4.15 12.55
N LYS A 274 -5.41 4.58 12.83
CA LYS A 274 -5.70 5.81 13.59
C LYS A 274 -5.33 5.66 15.06
#